data_AF-A0A7X2J0U7-F1
#
_entry.id   AF-A0A7X2J0U7-F1
#
_cell.length_a   1.000
_cell.length_b   1.000
_cell.length_c   1.000
_cell.angle_alpha   90.00
_cell.angle_beta   90.00
_cell.angle_gamma   90.00
#
_symmetry.space_group_name_H-M   'P 1'
#
loop_
_entity.id
_entity.type
_entity.pdbx_description
1 polymer ?
#
loop_
_entity_poly.entity_id
_entity_poly.type
_entity_poly.pdbx_seq_one_letter_code
_entity_poly.pdbx_strand_id
1 'polypeptide(L)'
;MNQHKQDYLLKTAVNKLPEAQKKLYQYVVELENELAEAAETADQFMNLLVKHSPHGQAAITFNMTFQEVYEEMENIERCLALELQNMKNHAKWLHLMERDRFNKTFLFLC
;
A
#
# COMPACT_ATOMS: atom_id res chain seq x y z
N MET A 1 -8.47 5.81 -12.36
CA MET A 1 -7.17 5.11 -12.42
C MET A 1 -7.50 3.62 -12.39
N ASN A 2 -6.98 2.80 -13.31
CA ASN A 2 -7.35 1.37 -13.40
C ASN A 2 -6.86 0.62 -12.15
N GLN A 3 -7.69 -0.25 -11.56
CA GLN A 3 -7.41 -1.03 -10.34
C GLN A 3 -6.09 -1.81 -10.45
N HIS A 4 -5.84 -2.45 -11.60
CA HIS A 4 -4.56 -3.11 -11.89
C HIS A 4 -3.32 -2.22 -11.77
N LYS A 5 -3.44 -0.92 -12.08
CA LYS A 5 -2.32 0.03 -11.92
C LYS A 5 -2.09 0.37 -10.45
N GLN A 6 -3.16 0.44 -9.65
CA GLN A 6 -3.04 0.71 -8.21
C GLN A 6 -2.38 -0.48 -7.50
N ASP A 7 -2.79 -1.70 -7.83
CA ASP A 7 -2.22 -2.92 -7.27
C ASP A 7 -0.73 -3.06 -7.61
N TYR A 8 -0.36 -2.75 -8.86
CA TYR A 8 1.05 -2.75 -9.28
C TYR A 8 1.89 -1.71 -8.52
N LEU A 9 1.37 -0.49 -8.34
CA LEU A 9 2.08 0.56 -7.61
C LEU A 9 2.23 0.19 -6.13
N LEU A 10 1.18 -0.37 -5.52
CA LEU A 10 1.21 -0.84 -4.13
C LEU A 10 2.24 -1.97 -3.96
N LYS A 11 2.21 -2.98 -4.84
CA LYS A 11 3.21 -4.07 -4.83
C LYS A 11 4.64 -3.54 -4.97
N THR A 12 4.83 -2.53 -5.81
CA THR A 12 6.14 -1.89 -6.00
C THR A 12 6.57 -1.11 -4.75
N ALA A 13 5.66 -0.40 -4.10
CA ALA A 13 5.92 0.31 -2.85
C ALA A 13 6.26 -0.64 -1.71
N VAL A 14 5.49 -1.72 -1.53
CA VAL A 14 5.74 -2.78 -0.52
C VAL A 14 7.09 -3.46 -0.77
N ASN A 15 7.50 -3.65 -2.03
CA ASN A 15 8.82 -4.21 -2.34
C ASN A 15 10.00 -3.31 -1.95
N LYS A 16 9.78 -2.02 -1.68
CA LYS A 16 10.81 -1.08 -1.22
C LYS A 16 10.92 -1.01 0.30
N LEU A 17 9.99 -1.62 1.04
CA LEU A 17 10.06 -1.68 2.49
C LEU A 17 11.24 -2.56 2.95
N PRO A 18 11.85 -2.25 4.10
CA PRO A 18 12.71 -3.18 4.83
C PRO A 18 12.06 -4.55 5.00
N GLU A 19 12.85 -5.61 4.95
CA GLU A 19 12.34 -6.99 4.94
C GLU A 19 11.47 -7.33 6.16
N ALA A 20 11.83 -6.82 7.36
CA ALA A 20 11.03 -7.02 8.57
C ALA A 20 9.66 -6.35 8.48
N GLN A 21 9.62 -5.09 8.04
CA GLN A 21 8.37 -4.32 7.82
C GLN A 21 7.49 -4.96 6.76
N LYS A 22 8.11 -5.43 5.67
CA LYS A 22 7.42 -6.11 4.59
C LYS A 22 6.71 -7.37 5.08
N LYS A 23 7.41 -8.22 5.86
CA LYS A 23 6.83 -9.45 6.42
C LYS A 23 5.69 -9.16 7.38
N LEU A 24 5.84 -8.16 8.25
CA LEU A 24 4.79 -7.76 9.18
C LEU A 24 3.54 -7.29 8.41
N TYR A 25 3.72 -6.38 7.46
CA TYR A 25 2.63 -5.85 6.63
C TYR A 25 1.91 -6.95 5.86
N GLN A 26 2.65 -7.82 5.18
CA GLN A 26 2.07 -8.92 4.40
C GLN A 26 1.29 -9.89 5.29
N TYR A 27 1.83 -10.24 6.45
CA TYR A 27 1.17 -11.12 7.40
C TYR A 27 -0.17 -10.53 7.89
N VAL A 28 -0.19 -9.26 8.28
CA VAL A 28 -1.42 -8.60 8.74
C VAL A 28 -2.45 -8.50 7.60
N VAL A 29 -2.01 -8.08 6.41
CA VAL A 29 -2.89 -7.95 5.24
C VAL A 29 -3.45 -9.30 4.78
N GLU A 30 -2.67 -10.39 4.86
CA GLU A 30 -3.14 -11.74 4.56
C GLU A 30 -4.26 -12.17 5.53
N LEU A 31 -4.06 -11.96 6.85
CA LEU A 31 -5.10 -12.23 7.83
C LEU A 31 -6.36 -11.38 7.59
N GLU A 32 -6.20 -10.09 7.28
CA GLU A 32 -7.34 -9.21 6.99
C GLU A 32 -8.08 -9.63 5.72
N ASN A 33 -7.36 -10.09 4.69
CA ASN A 33 -7.97 -10.61 3.46
C ASN A 33 -8.78 -11.89 3.73
N GLU A 34 -8.25 -12.81 4.53
CA GLU A 34 -8.99 -14.02 4.92
C GLU A 34 -10.30 -13.68 5.65
N LEU A 35 -10.26 -12.68 6.55
CA LEU A 35 -11.45 -12.22 7.26
C LEU A 35 -12.43 -11.49 6.32
N ALA A 36 -11.92 -10.75 5.33
CA ALA A 36 -12.74 -10.07 4.32
C ALA A 36 -13.44 -11.08 3.39
N GLU A 37 -12.74 -12.15 2.98
CA GLU A 37 -13.31 -13.25 2.19
C GLU A 37 -14.39 -14.02 2.96
N ALA A 38 -14.25 -14.12 4.29
CA ALA A 38 -15.23 -14.75 5.15
C ALA A 38 -16.44 -13.87 5.51
N ALA A 39 -16.41 -12.57 5.19
CA ALA A 39 -17.46 -11.63 5.54
C ALA A 39 -18.44 -11.40 4.37
N GLU A 40 -19.75 -11.45 4.64
CA GLU A 40 -20.79 -11.11 3.66
C GLU A 40 -21.08 -9.61 3.62
N THR A 41 -20.76 -8.90 4.70
CA THR A 41 -21.01 -7.45 4.86
C THR A 41 -19.85 -6.74 5.54
N ALA A 42 -19.76 -5.43 5.35
CA ALA A 42 -18.76 -4.59 6.02
C ALA A 42 -18.88 -4.67 7.55
N ASP A 43 -20.09 -4.67 8.10
CA ASP A 43 -20.30 -4.80 9.55
C ASP A 43 -19.82 -6.15 10.09
N GLN A 44 -20.05 -7.23 9.33
CA GLN A 44 -19.53 -8.55 9.68
C GLN A 44 -18.00 -8.56 9.63
N PHE A 45 -17.38 -7.93 8.64
CA PHE A 45 -15.93 -7.80 8.55
C PHE A 45 -15.35 -7.05 9.76
N MET A 46 -15.94 -5.92 10.14
CA MET A 46 -15.50 -5.17 11.33
C MET A 46 -15.60 -6.01 12.61
N ASN A 47 -16.67 -6.79 12.77
CA ASN A 47 -16.82 -7.71 13.89
C ASN A 47 -15.75 -8.81 13.88
N LEU A 48 -15.41 -9.34 12.70
CA LEU A 48 -14.35 -10.32 12.54
C LEU A 48 -12.96 -9.76 12.89
N LEU A 49 -12.66 -8.52 12.50
CA LEU A 49 -11.41 -7.84 12.86
C LEU A 49 -11.25 -7.71 14.38
N VAL A 50 -12.31 -7.29 15.08
CA VAL A 50 -12.31 -7.18 16.55
C VAL A 50 -12.15 -8.55 17.20
N LYS A 51 -12.86 -9.55 16.70
CA LYS A 51 -12.87 -10.90 17.28
C LYS A 51 -11.54 -11.63 17.10
N HIS A 52 -10.94 -11.54 15.92
CA HIS A 52 -9.74 -12.29 15.56
C HIS A 52 -8.46 -11.49 15.77
N SER A 53 -8.54 -10.15 15.86
CA SER A 53 -7.41 -9.24 16.12
C SER A 53 -6.14 -9.58 15.32
N PRO A 54 -6.10 -9.28 14.00
CA PRO A 54 -4.92 -9.53 13.17
C PRO A 54 -3.63 -8.94 13.74
N HIS A 55 -3.73 -7.75 14.33
CA HIS A 55 -2.61 -7.07 14.99
C HIS A 55 -2.16 -7.81 16.27
N GLY A 56 -3.10 -8.39 17.02
CA GLY A 56 -2.79 -9.25 18.17
C GLY A 56 -2.13 -10.56 17.76
N GLN A 57 -2.54 -11.15 16.64
CA GLN A 57 -1.88 -12.34 16.09
C GLN A 57 -0.46 -12.02 15.63
N ALA A 58 -0.27 -10.91 14.93
CA ALA A 58 1.05 -10.44 14.52
C ALA A 58 1.98 -10.19 15.71
N ALA A 59 1.48 -9.62 16.80
CA ALA A 59 2.26 -9.41 18.02
C ALA A 59 2.86 -10.73 18.54
N ILE A 60 2.06 -11.80 18.57
CA ILE A 60 2.52 -13.14 18.96
C ILE A 60 3.54 -13.69 17.96
N THR A 61 3.25 -13.61 16.66
CA THR A 61 4.09 -14.20 15.60
C THR A 61 5.46 -13.52 15.48
N PHE A 62 5.52 -12.21 15.64
CA PHE A 62 6.74 -11.42 15.51
C PHE A 62 7.44 -11.16 16.84
N ASN A 63 6.92 -11.71 17.95
CA ASN A 63 7.42 -11.48 19.31
C ASN A 63 7.53 -9.98 19.63
N MET A 64 6.48 -9.25 19.28
CA MET A 64 6.28 -7.83 19.53
C MET A 64 5.10 -7.66 20.48
N THR A 65 5.04 -6.55 21.20
CA THR A 65 3.84 -6.14 21.91
C THR A 65 2.78 -5.65 20.92
N PHE A 66 1.51 -5.64 21.35
CA PHE A 66 0.43 -5.08 20.53
C PHE A 66 0.69 -3.62 20.15
N GLN A 67 1.24 -2.83 21.08
CA GLN A 67 1.58 -1.44 20.83
C GLN A 67 2.68 -1.31 19.77
N GLU A 68 3.75 -2.10 19.86
CA GLU A 68 4.82 -2.08 18.86
C GLU A 68 4.31 -2.48 17.47
N VAL A 69 3.42 -3.47 17.37
CA VAL A 69 2.81 -3.84 16.08
C VAL A 69 1.95 -2.70 15.54
N TYR A 70 1.13 -2.07 16.37
CA TYR A 70 0.29 -0.96 15.96
C TYR A 70 1.12 0.22 15.46
N GLU A 71 2.14 0.62 16.21
CA GLU A 71 3.05 1.71 15.83
C GLU A 71 3.82 1.39 14.54
N GLU A 72 4.30 0.15 14.40
CA GLU A 72 5.03 -0.27 13.20
C GLU A 72 4.10 -0.33 11.97
N MET A 73 2.87 -0.81 12.12
CA MET A 73 1.87 -0.78 11.05
C MET A 73 1.54 0.65 10.62
N GLU A 74 1.32 1.57 11.57
CA GLU A 74 1.08 2.98 11.25
C GLU A 74 2.27 3.61 10.51
N ASN A 75 3.50 3.26 10.92
CA ASN A 75 4.71 3.71 10.25
C ASN A 75 4.82 3.16 8.82
N ILE A 76 4.53 1.86 8.63
CA ILE A 76 4.53 1.22 7.32
C ILE A 76 3.52 1.90 6.38
N GLU A 77 2.28 2.09 6.84
CA GLU A 77 1.22 2.73 6.06
C GLU A 77 1.60 4.16 5.65
N ARG A 78 2.22 4.92 6.56
CA ARG A 78 2.74 6.26 6.27
C ARG A 78 3.83 6.24 5.19
N CYS A 79 4.78 5.31 5.31
CA CYS A 79 5.85 5.11 4.32
C CYS A 79 5.28 4.74 2.95
N LEU A 80 4.34 3.81 2.90
CA LEU A 80 3.67 3.40 1.66
C LEU A 80 2.89 4.56 1.03
N ALA A 81 2.16 5.33 1.82
CA ALA A 81 1.41 6.50 1.34
C ALA A 81 2.33 7.54 0.70
N LEU A 82 3.46 7.85 1.35
CA LEU A 82 4.47 8.77 0.83
C LEU A 82 5.09 8.24 -0.47
N GLU A 83 5.46 6.97 -0.51
CA GLU A 83 6.08 6.37 -1.68
C GLU A 83 5.10 6.32 -2.88
N LEU A 84 3.84 5.94 -2.65
CA LEU A 84 2.80 5.99 -3.67
C LEU A 84 2.57 7.41 -4.20
N GLN A 85 2.64 8.42 -3.34
CA GLN A 85 2.53 9.81 -3.75
C GLN A 85 3.72 10.26 -4.60
N ASN A 86 4.94 9.86 -4.22
CA ASN A 86 6.16 10.12 -5.00
C ASN A 86 6.07 9.48 -6.40
N MET A 87 5.64 8.22 -6.49
CA MET A 87 5.45 7.54 -7.77
C MET A 87 4.43 8.26 -8.66
N LYS A 88 3.30 8.70 -8.10
CA LYS A 88 2.28 9.48 -8.82
C LYS A 88 2.84 10.80 -9.34
N ASN A 89 3.61 11.51 -8.51
CA ASN A 89 4.21 12.79 -8.89
C ASN A 89 5.26 12.62 -9.98
N HIS A 90 6.09 11.57 -9.90
CA HIS A 90 7.06 11.26 -10.94
C HIS A 90 6.39 10.90 -12.27
N ALA A 91 5.33 10.09 -12.25
CA ALA A 91 4.56 9.76 -13.44
C ALA A 91 3.91 11.00 -14.09
N LYS A 92 3.37 11.92 -13.27
CA LYS A 92 2.85 13.21 -13.76
C LYS A 92 3.95 14.04 -14.42
N TRP A 93 5.13 14.09 -13.80
CA TRP A 93 6.25 14.86 -14.32
C TRP A 93 6.74 14.32 -15.67
N LEU A 94 6.90 13.01 -15.81
CA LEU A 94 7.25 12.37 -17.09
C LEU A 94 6.23 12.69 -18.19
N HIS A 95 4.94 12.64 -17.87
CA HIS A 95 3.88 12.97 -18.82
C HIS A 95 3.92 14.44 -19.28
N LEU A 96 4.21 15.38 -18.37
CA LEU A 96 4.39 16.80 -18.72
C LEU A 96 5.60 16.99 -19.63
N MET A 97 6.74 16.37 -19.32
CA MET A 97 7.95 16.45 -20.12
C MET A 97 7.77 15.83 -21.52
N GLU A 98 7.02 14.73 -21.63
CA GLU A 98 6.64 14.15 -22.92
C GLU A 98 5.77 15.11 -23.73
N ARG A 99 4.72 15.68 -23.13
CA ARG A 99 3.85 16.67 -23.78
C ARG A 99 4.65 17.88 -24.28
N ASP A 100 5.57 18.39 -23.46
CA ASP A 100 6.40 19.55 -23.83
C ASP A 100 7.39 19.22 -24.94
N ARG A 101 7.91 17.98 -24.99
CA ARG A 101 8.74 17.51 -26.12
C ARG A 101 7.94 17.44 -27.42
N PHE A 102 6.71 16.90 -27.38
CA PHE A 102 5.84 16.85 -28.56
C PHE A 102 5.43 18.25 -29.05
N ASN A 103 5.09 19.18 -28.15
CA ASN A 103 4.71 20.54 -28.52
C ASN A 103 5.86 21.35 -29.14
N LYS A 104 7.11 21.08 -28.75
CA LYS A 104 8.28 21.71 -29.39
C LYS A 104 8.56 21.17 -30.79
N THR A 105 8.18 19.94 -31.11
CA THR A 105 8.38 19.38 -32.46
C THR A 105 7.46 20.02 -33.50
N PHE A 106 6.25 20.47 -33.12
CA PHE A 106 5.32 21.15 -34.03
C PHE A 106 5.65 22.63 -34.27
N LEU A 107 6.47 23.26 -33.43
CA LEU A 107 6.90 24.66 -33.60
C LEU A 107 8.08 24.84 -34.58
N PHE A 108 8.65 23.75 -35.11
CA PHE A 108 9.73 23.77 -36.10
C PHE A 108 9.32 23.29 -37.50
N LEU A 109 8.01 23.12 -37.75
CA LEU A 109 7.45 22.68 -39.04
C LEU A 109 6.52 23.72 -39.71
N CYS A 110 6.55 24.97 -39.27
CA CYS A 110 5.98 26.14 -39.97
C CYS A 110 7.10 27.14 -40.27
#